data_AF-A0A5C6MFS5-F1
#
_entry.id   AF-A0A5C6MFS5-F1
#
_cell.length_a   1.000
_cell.length_b   1.000
_cell.length_c   1.000
_cell.angle_alpha   90.00
_cell.angle_beta   90.00
_cell.angle_gamma   90.00
#
_symmetry.space_group_name_H-M   'P 1'
#
loop_
_entity.id
_entity.type
_entity.pdbx_description
1 polymer ?
#
loop_
_entity_poly.entity_id
_entity_poly.type
_entity_poly.pdbx_seq_one_letter_code
_entity_poly.pdbx_strand_id
1 'polypeptide(L)'
;MESAAEFSGGGTRRVWPCLLRLAGALLLVLAVPVILQAQDETRDRRHRQLLERRAAILQSADRDLRSLQGWCQERGLDDAVGELQGLMQSLLVETENPELPRLVVPPVSEALTSDEHVWRQRLQKLREERAGEIYTLARSSLRAGFPSLAFSMIADVVRLDPDHRFARSVLGQEQFNDPTRREDPQYAGEWVSPFEKQMRSGSKPQIRHPEFGWIPAASVSRYENGQRPWKGDWISSEKEAELRRDFRNAWEIPSEHFLVRTNVSLEEGVQLSTKLEIFHAWLQQNFAAFFDTPKSLQERFEKAGRSASARKARPLEIHYYATRDEYQKRVAGKVPANIETNGLYWQPDRTCYFYRNPVKLDLSTLFHEATHQILDVATADARRAAARARAVKMRQRQAEEWILCQNANFWLIEGLACYFESFEADEAGNVSLGDPQYVRFETAWQRLLDPAYQFYLPAQQFFGLGKDEFQSHPQISPLYTQAAGYAHFLMNYEDGLYRDDLIELLAQVYRPDADQLLTEPSFSRIAGVGWTQLDQQYRDHMQNLEALSRSRQGENDVVQ
;
A
#
# COMPACT_ATOMS: atom_id res chain seq x y z
N MET A 1 69.58 -2.16 -61.74
CA MET A 1 69.40 -1.18 -62.83
C MET A 1 67.92 -1.24 -63.18
N GLU A 2 67.08 -0.59 -62.38
CA GLU A 2 66.75 0.85 -62.42
C GLU A 2 65.55 1.08 -63.38
N SER A 3 64.37 1.48 -62.91
CA SER A 3 63.98 2.80 -62.32
C SER A 3 63.30 3.64 -63.41
N ALA A 4 62.15 4.32 -63.24
CA ALA A 4 61.17 4.41 -62.14
C ALA A 4 59.82 4.99 -62.66
N ALA A 5 58.72 4.77 -61.91
CA ALA A 5 57.71 5.74 -61.37
C ALA A 5 57.18 6.94 -62.23
N GLU A 6 56.06 7.66 -61.99
CA GLU A 6 54.80 7.60 -61.19
C GLU A 6 53.96 8.88 -61.54
N PHE A 7 52.66 9.12 -61.25
CA PHE A 7 51.47 8.32 -60.89
C PHE A 7 50.19 9.18 -61.13
N SER A 8 49.00 8.54 -61.26
CA SER A 8 47.60 9.05 -61.06
C SER A 8 47.11 10.40 -61.69
N GLY A 9 45.80 10.61 -61.96
CA GLY A 9 44.61 9.75 -61.84
C GLY A 9 43.56 10.30 -60.85
N GLY A 10 42.50 10.96 -61.35
CA GLY A 10 41.49 11.57 -60.47
C GLY A 10 40.03 11.44 -60.94
N GLY A 11 39.13 11.20 -59.97
CA GLY A 11 37.81 11.86 -59.99
C GLY A 11 36.54 11.04 -60.30
N THR A 12 36.06 10.19 -59.38
CA THR A 12 34.61 9.92 -59.22
C THR A 12 34.23 9.78 -57.74
N ARG A 13 33.40 10.69 -57.19
CA ARG A 13 32.91 10.64 -55.80
C ARG A 13 31.68 9.73 -55.69
N ARG A 14 31.70 8.75 -54.76
CA ARG A 14 30.56 7.86 -54.47
C ARG A 14 29.60 8.48 -53.44
N VAL A 15 28.32 8.60 -53.79
CA VAL A 15 27.23 9.04 -52.88
C VAL A 15 26.51 7.82 -52.30
N TRP A 16 27.17 7.06 -51.42
CA TRP A 16 26.64 5.81 -50.84
C TRP A 16 26.63 5.65 -49.30
N PRO A 17 27.34 6.44 -48.46
CA PRO A 17 27.30 6.23 -46.99
C PRO A 17 25.98 6.56 -46.27
N CYS A 18 25.14 7.45 -46.82
CA CYS A 18 23.96 7.95 -46.10
C CYS A 18 22.75 6.99 -46.12
N LEU A 19 22.50 6.29 -47.23
CA LEU A 19 21.33 5.42 -47.37
C LEU A 19 21.38 4.18 -46.46
N LEU A 20 22.57 3.60 -46.26
CA LEU A 20 22.77 2.47 -45.34
C LEU A 20 22.57 2.85 -43.86
N ARG A 21 22.88 4.09 -43.47
CA ARG A 21 22.62 4.58 -42.09
C ARG A 21 21.12 4.84 -41.85
N LEU A 22 20.41 5.36 -42.86
CA LEU A 22 18.96 5.52 -42.80
C LEU A 22 18.23 4.17 -42.76
N ALA A 23 18.62 3.19 -43.58
CA ALA A 23 18.03 1.85 -43.56
C ALA A 23 18.25 1.12 -42.22
N GLY A 24 19.45 1.21 -41.64
CA GLY A 24 19.74 0.64 -40.32
C GLY A 24 18.95 1.29 -39.19
N ALA A 25 18.76 2.61 -39.23
CA ALA A 25 17.90 3.31 -38.27
C ALA A 25 16.42 2.93 -38.44
N LEU A 26 15.93 2.79 -39.67
CA LEU A 26 14.54 2.37 -39.94
C LEU A 26 14.27 0.94 -39.44
N LEU A 27 15.22 0.01 -39.65
CA LEU A 27 15.13 -1.37 -39.15
C LEU A 27 15.14 -1.45 -37.62
N LEU A 28 15.93 -0.61 -36.94
CA LEU A 28 15.89 -0.49 -35.48
C LEU A 28 14.55 0.07 -34.99
N VAL A 29 14.02 1.11 -35.62
CA VAL A 29 12.71 1.70 -35.26
C VAL A 29 11.54 0.72 -35.51
N LEU A 30 11.64 -0.14 -36.53
CA LEU A 30 10.62 -1.17 -36.81
C LEU A 30 10.76 -2.43 -35.94
N ALA A 31 11.95 -2.73 -35.41
CA ALA A 31 12.17 -3.88 -34.54
C ALA A 31 11.80 -3.61 -33.07
N VAL A 32 11.94 -2.37 -32.59
CA VAL A 32 11.63 -2.00 -31.20
C VAL A 32 10.19 -2.33 -30.78
N PRO A 33 9.12 -2.05 -31.57
CA PRO A 33 7.76 -2.44 -31.22
C PRO A 33 7.59 -3.95 -31.05
N VAL A 34 8.17 -4.74 -31.94
CA VAL A 34 8.09 -6.22 -31.91
C VAL A 34 8.83 -6.79 -30.70
N ILE A 35 9.97 -6.20 -30.32
CA ILE A 35 10.74 -6.62 -29.15
C ILE A 35 10.02 -6.26 -27.85
N LEU A 36 9.42 -5.06 -27.77
CA LEU A 36 8.63 -4.63 -26.62
C LEU A 36 7.38 -5.50 -26.43
N GLN A 37 6.61 -5.75 -27.52
CA GLN A 37 5.44 -6.62 -27.49
C GLN A 37 5.81 -8.06 -27.07
N ALA A 38 6.93 -8.60 -27.58
CA ALA A 38 7.41 -9.92 -27.15
C ALA A 38 7.89 -9.96 -25.69
N GLN A 39 8.36 -8.84 -25.12
CA GLN A 39 8.70 -8.75 -23.70
C GLN A 39 7.44 -8.67 -22.83
N ASP A 40 6.46 -7.84 -23.21
CA ASP A 40 5.14 -7.71 -22.56
C ASP A 40 4.44 -9.10 -22.46
N GLU A 41 4.31 -9.81 -23.58
CA GLU A 41 3.76 -11.18 -23.65
C GLU A 41 4.51 -12.21 -22.78
N THR A 42 5.79 -11.97 -22.43
CA THR A 42 6.53 -12.85 -21.52
C THR A 42 6.40 -12.46 -20.05
N ARG A 43 6.11 -11.20 -19.74
CA ARG A 43 5.89 -10.71 -18.37
C ARG A 43 4.50 -11.11 -17.90
N ASP A 44 3.47 -10.77 -18.65
CA ASP A 44 2.07 -11.13 -18.37
C ASP A 44 1.94 -12.65 -18.22
N ARG A 45 2.46 -13.43 -19.18
CA ARG A 45 2.50 -14.90 -19.08
C ARG A 45 3.21 -15.40 -17.81
N ARG A 46 4.24 -14.71 -17.32
CA ARG A 46 4.91 -15.06 -16.07
C ARG A 46 4.04 -14.70 -14.85
N HIS A 47 3.34 -13.57 -14.87
CA HIS A 47 2.41 -13.18 -13.82
C HIS A 47 1.29 -14.23 -13.68
N ARG A 48 0.62 -14.56 -14.79
CA ARG A 48 -0.42 -15.60 -14.85
C ARG A 48 0.08 -16.97 -14.39
N GLN A 49 1.28 -17.39 -14.81
CA GLN A 49 1.88 -18.64 -14.31
C GLN A 49 2.17 -18.65 -12.80
N LEU A 50 2.42 -17.50 -12.16
CA LEU A 50 2.59 -17.41 -10.71
C LEU A 50 1.23 -17.48 -9.99
N LEU A 51 0.19 -16.83 -10.53
CA LEU A 51 -1.20 -16.93 -10.04
C LEU A 51 -1.75 -18.36 -10.16
N GLU A 52 -1.60 -19.01 -11.31
CA GLU A 52 -1.98 -20.41 -11.54
C GLU A 52 -1.31 -21.36 -10.52
N ARG A 53 -0.02 -21.14 -10.22
CA ARG A 53 0.71 -21.92 -9.21
C ARG A 53 0.21 -21.65 -7.79
N ARG A 54 -0.11 -20.40 -7.45
CA ARG A 54 -0.72 -20.02 -6.16
C ARG A 54 -2.03 -20.77 -5.97
N ALA A 55 -2.93 -20.67 -6.96
CA ALA A 55 -4.22 -21.35 -6.97
C ALA A 55 -4.07 -22.87 -6.87
N ALA A 56 -3.13 -23.48 -7.60
CA ALA A 56 -2.90 -24.93 -7.54
C ALA A 56 -2.44 -25.42 -6.16
N ILE A 57 -1.59 -24.66 -5.45
CA ILE A 57 -1.17 -25.00 -4.07
C ILE A 57 -2.34 -24.85 -3.09
N LEU A 58 -3.10 -23.75 -3.17
CA LEU A 58 -4.27 -23.52 -2.31
C LEU A 58 -5.37 -24.58 -2.52
N GLN A 59 -5.65 -24.95 -3.77
CA GLN A 59 -6.54 -26.06 -4.10
C GLN A 59 -6.02 -27.41 -3.60
N SER A 60 -4.71 -27.60 -3.51
CA SER A 60 -4.15 -28.81 -2.90
C SER A 60 -4.35 -28.82 -1.40
N ALA A 61 -4.15 -27.67 -0.72
CA ALA A 61 -4.41 -27.54 0.71
C ALA A 61 -5.89 -27.82 1.04
N ASP A 62 -6.85 -27.29 0.27
CA ASP A 62 -8.29 -27.61 0.44
C ASP A 62 -8.58 -29.11 0.29
N ARG A 63 -8.02 -29.78 -0.74
CA ARG A 63 -8.17 -31.24 -0.91
C ARG A 63 -7.60 -32.04 0.26
N ASP A 64 -6.41 -31.67 0.72
CA ASP A 64 -5.73 -32.35 1.83
C ASP A 64 -6.51 -32.16 3.15
N LEU A 65 -7.04 -30.95 3.39
CA LEU A 65 -7.89 -30.63 4.55
C LEU A 65 -9.21 -31.41 4.51
N ARG A 66 -9.88 -31.51 3.37
CA ARG A 66 -11.09 -32.36 3.19
C ARG A 66 -10.79 -33.84 3.44
N SER A 67 -9.63 -34.33 2.99
CA SER A 67 -9.21 -35.71 3.27
C SER A 67 -8.98 -35.95 4.75
N LEU A 68 -8.44 -34.97 5.48
CA LEU A 68 -8.27 -35.06 6.94
C LEU A 68 -9.61 -34.96 7.67
N GLN A 69 -10.51 -34.09 7.20
CA GLN A 69 -11.87 -33.93 7.74
C GLN A 69 -12.67 -35.23 7.63
N GLY A 70 -12.64 -35.89 6.47
CA GLY A 70 -13.27 -37.21 6.28
C GLY A 70 -12.71 -38.27 7.23
N TRP A 71 -11.39 -38.31 7.44
CA TRP A 71 -10.75 -39.22 8.39
C TRP A 71 -11.18 -38.98 9.84
N CYS A 72 -11.40 -37.71 10.23
CA CYS A 72 -11.95 -37.33 11.54
C CYS A 72 -13.43 -37.74 11.67
N GLN A 73 -14.22 -37.55 10.61
CA GLN A 73 -15.64 -37.91 10.58
C GLN A 73 -15.84 -39.44 10.70
N GLU A 74 -15.01 -40.25 10.04
CA GLU A 74 -14.99 -41.72 10.18
C GLU A 74 -14.74 -42.20 11.63
N ARG A 75 -14.19 -41.32 12.49
CA ARG A 75 -13.84 -41.59 13.90
C ARG A 75 -14.77 -40.91 14.91
N GLY A 76 -15.77 -40.17 14.46
CA GLY A 76 -16.67 -39.42 15.34
C GLY A 76 -16.00 -38.26 16.07
N LEU A 77 -14.97 -37.63 15.47
CA LEU A 77 -14.27 -36.48 16.02
C LEU A 77 -14.94 -35.17 15.59
N ASP A 78 -16.17 -34.93 16.04
CA ASP A 78 -17.02 -33.83 15.56
C ASP A 78 -16.39 -32.44 15.77
N ASP A 79 -15.74 -32.18 16.91
CA ASP A 79 -15.03 -30.92 17.17
C ASP A 79 -13.88 -30.68 16.17
N ALA A 80 -13.17 -31.74 15.78
CA ALA A 80 -12.09 -31.65 14.79
C ALA A 80 -12.65 -31.40 13.37
N VAL A 81 -13.81 -31.95 13.04
CA VAL A 81 -14.53 -31.67 11.78
C VAL A 81 -14.93 -30.19 11.71
N GLY A 82 -15.37 -29.62 12.84
CA GLY A 82 -15.67 -28.19 12.98
C GLY A 82 -14.43 -27.29 12.85
N GLU A 83 -13.33 -27.61 13.55
CA GLU A 83 -12.06 -26.86 13.46
C GLU A 83 -11.52 -26.83 12.02
N LEU A 84 -11.56 -27.97 11.33
CA LEU A 84 -11.14 -28.09 9.92
C LEU A 84 -12.08 -27.35 8.96
N GLN A 85 -13.40 -27.38 9.18
CA GLN A 85 -14.36 -26.63 8.38
C GLN A 85 -14.14 -25.11 8.52
N GLY A 86 -13.91 -24.63 9.74
CA GLY A 86 -13.58 -23.24 10.01
C GLY A 86 -12.29 -22.80 9.33
N LEU A 87 -11.25 -23.65 9.32
CA LEU A 87 -10.00 -23.38 8.59
C LEU A 87 -10.16 -23.42 7.07
N MET A 88 -11.00 -24.30 6.52
CA MET A 88 -11.28 -24.32 5.08
C MET A 88 -12.04 -23.06 4.65
N GLN A 89 -13.09 -22.67 5.37
CA GLN A 89 -13.83 -21.44 5.09
C GLN A 89 -12.91 -20.22 5.26
N SER A 90 -12.25 -20.15 6.42
CA SER A 90 -10.88 -19.67 6.64
C SER A 90 -10.12 -19.25 5.39
N LEU A 91 -9.54 -20.24 4.70
CA LEU A 91 -8.63 -20.08 3.56
C LEU A 91 -9.33 -19.70 2.24
N LEU A 92 -10.61 -20.05 2.09
CA LEU A 92 -11.37 -19.83 0.86
C LEU A 92 -11.97 -18.42 0.75
N VAL A 93 -11.99 -17.61 1.82
CA VAL A 93 -12.38 -16.20 1.68
C VAL A 93 -11.29 -15.45 0.94
N GLU A 94 -11.59 -14.99 -0.28
CA GLU A 94 -10.79 -14.01 -0.99
C GLU A 94 -11.10 -12.61 -0.42
N THR A 95 -10.17 -12.05 0.34
CA THR A 95 -10.16 -10.63 0.70
C THR A 95 -8.79 -10.06 0.34
N GLU A 96 -8.71 -8.77 -0.02
CA GLU A 96 -7.44 -8.12 -0.34
C GLU A 96 -6.51 -8.00 0.89
N ASN A 97 -7.09 -8.00 2.09
CA ASN A 97 -6.37 -7.94 3.36
C ASN A 97 -7.08 -8.81 4.41
N PRO A 98 -6.83 -10.13 4.45
CA PRO A 98 -7.47 -11.02 5.41
C PRO A 98 -6.91 -10.78 6.81
N GLU A 99 -7.77 -10.88 7.83
CA GLU A 99 -7.31 -10.86 9.22
C GLU A 99 -6.32 -12.02 9.43
N LEU A 100 -5.09 -11.66 9.78
CA LEU A 100 -4.04 -12.64 10.03
C LEU A 100 -4.19 -13.18 11.46
N PRO A 101 -4.19 -14.51 11.66
CA PRO A 101 -4.22 -15.11 12.99
C PRO A 101 -3.22 -14.43 13.94
N ARG A 102 -3.67 -14.00 15.12
CA ARG A 102 -2.80 -13.32 16.10
C ARG A 102 -2.20 -14.26 17.14
N LEU A 103 -2.93 -15.29 17.54
CA LEU A 103 -2.48 -16.26 18.55
C LEU A 103 -1.40 -17.19 17.96
N VAL A 104 -0.43 -17.54 18.79
CA VAL A 104 0.52 -18.63 18.54
C VAL A 104 -0.21 -19.96 18.72
N VAL A 105 0.04 -20.94 17.86
CA VAL A 105 -0.58 -22.26 17.94
C VAL A 105 0.03 -23.03 19.13
N PRO A 106 -0.79 -23.52 20.09
CA PRO A 106 -0.27 -24.33 21.18
C PRO A 106 0.37 -25.62 20.68
N PRO A 107 1.46 -26.11 21.31
CA PRO A 107 2.02 -27.40 20.98
C PRO A 107 0.97 -28.50 21.22
N VAL A 108 0.98 -29.53 20.38
CA VAL A 108 0.04 -30.67 20.51
C VAL A 108 0.28 -31.36 21.85
N SER A 109 -0.72 -31.32 22.73
CA SER A 109 -0.61 -31.84 24.09
C SER A 109 -0.50 -33.37 24.13
N GLU A 110 0.42 -33.89 24.94
CA GLU A 110 0.59 -35.33 25.19
C GLU A 110 -0.59 -35.95 25.96
N ALA A 111 -1.49 -35.13 26.52
CA ALA A 111 -2.68 -35.59 27.25
C ALA A 111 -3.90 -35.87 26.34
N LEU A 112 -3.78 -35.67 25.02
CA LEU A 112 -4.83 -35.94 24.04
C LEU A 112 -5.02 -37.45 23.81
N THR A 113 -6.20 -37.84 23.31
CA THR A 113 -6.43 -39.22 22.87
C THR A 113 -5.57 -39.57 21.65
N SER A 114 -5.39 -40.87 21.38
CA SER A 114 -4.56 -41.33 20.25
C SER A 114 -5.01 -40.78 18.90
N ASP A 115 -6.32 -40.73 18.62
CA ASP A 115 -6.82 -40.21 17.35
C ASP A 115 -6.73 -38.66 17.29
N GLU A 116 -6.94 -37.96 18.41
CA GLU A 116 -6.71 -36.51 18.51
C GLU A 116 -5.26 -36.13 18.23
N HIS A 117 -4.32 -36.87 18.82
CA HIS A 117 -2.90 -36.63 18.60
C HIS A 117 -2.52 -36.85 17.13
N VAL A 118 -3.05 -37.90 16.50
CA VAL A 118 -2.81 -38.24 15.09
C VAL A 118 -3.36 -37.16 14.14
N TRP A 119 -4.59 -36.67 14.29
CA TRP A 119 -5.10 -35.65 13.36
C TRP A 119 -4.42 -34.30 13.56
N ARG A 120 -4.11 -33.89 14.80
CA ARG A 120 -3.38 -32.64 15.05
C ARG A 120 -1.97 -32.66 14.47
N GLN A 121 -1.25 -33.78 14.58
CA GLN A 121 0.05 -33.97 13.90
C GLN A 121 -0.09 -33.93 12.37
N ARG A 122 -1.12 -34.56 11.79
CA ARG A 122 -1.39 -34.50 10.34
C ARG A 122 -1.70 -33.08 9.87
N LEU A 123 -2.52 -32.34 10.61
CA LEU A 123 -2.85 -30.95 10.30
C LEU A 123 -1.61 -30.06 10.39
N GLN A 124 -0.80 -30.19 11.45
CA GLN A 124 0.45 -29.44 11.59
C GLN A 124 1.36 -29.68 10.39
N LYS A 125 1.61 -30.96 10.05
CA LYS A 125 2.45 -31.32 8.90
C LYS A 125 1.91 -30.75 7.57
N LEU A 126 0.61 -30.87 7.33
CA LEU A 126 -0.07 -30.31 6.15
C LEU A 126 0.16 -28.80 6.05
N ARG A 127 -0.04 -28.08 7.15
CA ARG A 127 0.16 -26.63 7.24
C ARG A 127 1.60 -26.24 6.93
N GLU A 128 2.57 -26.88 7.60
CA GLU A 128 4.00 -26.64 7.38
C GLU A 128 4.43 -26.89 5.93
N GLU A 129 3.99 -28.00 5.32
CA GLU A 129 4.32 -28.35 3.93
C GLU A 129 3.71 -27.35 2.94
N ARG A 130 2.41 -27.05 3.03
CA ARG A 130 1.72 -26.12 2.11
C ARG A 130 2.16 -24.67 2.28
N ALA A 131 2.40 -24.23 3.52
CA ALA A 131 2.97 -22.91 3.81
C ALA A 131 4.39 -22.77 3.24
N GLY A 132 5.23 -23.80 3.35
CA GLY A 132 6.57 -23.83 2.75
C GLY A 132 6.58 -23.73 1.22
N GLU A 133 5.62 -24.38 0.55
CA GLU A 133 5.42 -24.27 -0.90
C GLU A 133 5.03 -22.84 -1.32
N ILE A 134 4.04 -22.23 -0.67
CA ILE A 134 3.61 -20.85 -0.99
C ILE A 134 4.74 -19.86 -0.65
N TYR A 135 5.46 -20.02 0.47
CA TYR A 135 6.58 -19.14 0.81
C TYR A 135 7.72 -19.21 -0.22
N THR A 136 7.96 -20.40 -0.79
CA THR A 136 8.92 -20.59 -1.89
C THR A 136 8.45 -19.93 -3.19
N LEU A 137 7.14 -19.99 -3.47
CA LEU A 137 6.54 -19.27 -4.59
C LEU A 137 6.64 -17.74 -4.39
N ALA A 138 6.34 -17.22 -3.20
CA ALA A 138 6.44 -15.79 -2.86
C ALA A 138 7.85 -15.25 -3.12
N ARG A 139 8.89 -15.97 -2.67
CA ARG A 139 10.30 -15.63 -2.96
C ARG A 139 10.62 -15.65 -4.45
N SER A 140 9.95 -16.52 -5.22
CA SER A 140 10.11 -16.61 -6.67
C SER A 140 9.41 -15.45 -7.39
N SER A 141 8.20 -15.06 -6.95
CA SER A 141 7.46 -13.88 -7.42
C SER A 141 8.26 -12.59 -7.19
N LEU A 142 8.83 -12.43 -5.99
CA LEU A 142 9.68 -11.28 -5.66
C LEU A 142 10.89 -11.16 -6.61
N ARG A 143 11.59 -12.27 -6.85
CA ARG A 143 12.74 -12.33 -7.79
C ARG A 143 12.32 -12.18 -9.26
N ALA A 144 11.07 -12.46 -9.59
CA ALA A 144 10.51 -12.31 -10.92
C ALA A 144 10.06 -10.86 -11.23
N GLY A 145 10.09 -9.95 -10.24
CA GLY A 145 9.65 -8.57 -10.37
C GLY A 145 8.23 -8.30 -9.90
N PHE A 146 7.62 -9.19 -9.13
CA PHE A 146 6.24 -9.06 -8.63
C PHE A 146 6.18 -8.98 -7.08
N PRO A 147 6.68 -7.89 -6.46
CA PRO A 147 6.63 -7.73 -5.01
C PRO A 147 5.22 -7.67 -4.43
N SER A 148 4.24 -6.99 -5.02
CA SER A 148 2.87 -6.99 -4.50
C SER A 148 2.28 -8.40 -4.45
N LEU A 149 2.47 -9.21 -5.51
CA LEU A 149 2.06 -10.62 -5.52
C LEU A 149 2.80 -11.43 -4.44
N ALA A 150 4.11 -11.21 -4.26
CA ALA A 150 4.89 -11.87 -3.22
C ALA A 150 4.37 -11.57 -1.80
N PHE A 151 3.97 -10.33 -1.51
CA PHE A 151 3.37 -9.96 -0.21
C PHE A 151 1.97 -10.51 -0.02
N SER A 152 1.14 -10.62 -1.07
CA SER A 152 -0.17 -11.30 -0.97
C SER A 152 -0.01 -12.78 -0.56
N MET A 153 1.00 -13.47 -1.10
CA MET A 153 1.33 -14.85 -0.74
C MET A 153 1.83 -15.00 0.71
N ILE A 154 2.38 -13.95 1.33
CA ILE A 154 2.76 -13.97 2.76
C ILE A 154 1.51 -14.05 3.65
N ALA A 155 0.40 -13.43 3.26
CA ALA A 155 -0.87 -13.55 3.99
C ALA A 155 -1.41 -14.99 3.93
N ASP A 156 -1.37 -15.64 2.77
CA ASP A 156 -1.75 -17.06 2.62
C ASP A 156 -0.89 -17.97 3.50
N VAL A 157 0.43 -17.74 3.54
CA VAL A 157 1.36 -18.50 4.37
C VAL A 157 0.99 -18.41 5.85
N VAL A 158 0.62 -17.22 6.35
CA VAL A 158 0.23 -17.04 7.77
C VAL A 158 -1.18 -17.55 8.07
N ARG A 159 -2.10 -17.60 7.09
CA ARG A 159 -3.41 -18.26 7.24
C ARG A 159 -3.29 -19.78 7.31
N LEU A 160 -2.35 -20.36 6.54
CA LEU A 160 -2.05 -21.79 6.57
C LEU A 160 -1.27 -22.17 7.83
N ASP A 161 -0.09 -21.57 8.04
CA ASP A 161 0.79 -21.77 9.20
C ASP A 161 0.94 -20.44 9.96
N PRO A 162 0.13 -20.23 11.02
CA PRO A 162 0.22 -19.04 11.85
C PRO A 162 1.59 -18.81 12.48
N ASP A 163 2.42 -19.83 12.67
CA ASP A 163 3.72 -19.67 13.33
C ASP A 163 4.90 -19.68 12.36
N HIS A 164 4.63 -19.53 11.05
CA HIS A 164 5.64 -19.53 10.01
C HIS A 164 6.65 -18.37 10.18
N ARG A 165 7.75 -18.67 10.88
CA ARG A 165 8.73 -17.69 11.39
C ARG A 165 9.25 -16.71 10.34
N PHE A 166 9.46 -17.16 9.10
CA PHE A 166 9.91 -16.28 8.03
C PHE A 166 8.81 -15.31 7.57
N ALA A 167 7.54 -15.75 7.51
CA ALA A 167 6.43 -14.90 7.10
C ALA A 167 6.12 -13.84 8.16
N ARG A 168 6.09 -14.24 9.44
CA ARG A 168 6.00 -13.30 10.58
C ARG A 168 7.15 -12.28 10.57
N SER A 169 8.38 -12.72 10.27
CA SER A 169 9.53 -11.83 10.12
C SER A 169 9.43 -10.90 8.90
N VAL A 170 8.77 -11.28 7.80
CA VAL A 170 8.50 -10.40 6.66
C VAL A 170 7.44 -9.35 7.01
N LEU A 171 6.44 -9.71 7.81
CA LEU A 171 5.43 -8.80 8.35
C LEU A 171 5.94 -7.94 9.53
N GLY A 172 7.21 -8.08 9.92
CA GLY A 172 7.80 -7.34 11.05
C GLY A 172 7.27 -7.73 12.42
N GLN A 173 6.57 -8.86 12.54
CA GLN A 173 5.93 -9.32 13.78
C GLN A 173 6.89 -10.11 14.68
N GLU A 174 6.72 -9.96 15.99
CA GLU A 174 7.44 -10.70 17.03
C GLU A 174 6.47 -11.42 17.96
N GLN A 175 6.90 -12.55 18.52
CA GLN A 175 6.15 -13.22 19.59
C GLN A 175 6.21 -12.39 20.89
N PHE A 176 5.07 -12.28 21.55
CA PHE A 176 4.86 -11.74 22.89
C PHE A 176 4.06 -12.72 23.74
N ASN A 177 4.52 -12.97 24.96
CA ASN A 177 3.83 -13.81 25.92
C ASN A 177 3.28 -12.92 27.03
N ASP A 178 1.95 -12.77 27.09
CA ASP A 178 1.29 -11.95 28.09
C ASP A 178 1.47 -12.56 29.49
N PRO A 179 2.12 -11.85 30.44
CA PRO A 179 2.33 -12.38 31.79
C PRO A 179 1.02 -12.66 32.54
N THR A 180 -0.08 -12.01 32.17
CA THR A 180 -1.40 -12.20 32.80
C THR A 180 -2.09 -13.49 32.36
N ARG A 181 -1.70 -14.05 31.20
CA ARG A 181 -2.24 -15.30 30.64
C ARG A 181 -1.35 -16.51 30.88
N ARG A 182 -0.36 -16.40 31.79
CA ARG A 182 0.60 -17.48 32.07
C ARG A 182 -0.05 -18.79 32.59
N GLU A 183 -1.22 -18.69 33.22
CA GLU A 183 -1.97 -19.82 33.75
C GLU A 183 -3.02 -20.38 32.75
N ASP A 184 -3.19 -19.74 31.59
CA ASP A 184 -4.09 -20.20 30.52
C ASP A 184 -3.39 -21.28 29.69
N PRO A 185 -3.79 -22.56 29.79
CA PRO A 185 -3.14 -23.66 29.08
C PRO A 185 -3.39 -23.63 27.56
N GLN A 186 -4.31 -22.79 27.08
CA GLN A 186 -4.59 -22.59 25.66
C GLN A 186 -3.81 -21.40 25.08
N TYR A 187 -3.04 -20.68 25.90
CA TYR A 187 -2.26 -19.52 25.47
C TYR A 187 -0.77 -19.84 25.27
N ALA A 188 -0.32 -19.87 24.01
CA ALA A 188 1.08 -20.06 23.64
C ALA A 188 1.83 -18.76 23.25
N GLY A 189 1.14 -17.61 23.32
CA GLY A 189 1.66 -16.31 22.90
C GLY A 189 0.80 -15.63 21.85
N GLU A 190 1.21 -14.42 21.49
CA GLU A 190 0.62 -13.59 20.44
C GLU A 190 1.71 -13.04 19.52
N TRP A 191 1.41 -12.96 18.23
CA TRP A 191 2.20 -12.21 17.25
C TRP A 191 1.77 -10.75 17.26
N VAL A 192 2.71 -9.87 17.55
CA VAL A 192 2.48 -8.42 17.73
C VAL A 192 3.56 -7.61 17.04
N SER A 193 3.33 -6.32 16.82
CA SER A 193 4.40 -5.43 16.37
C SER A 193 5.42 -5.16 17.48
N PRO A 194 6.66 -4.74 17.15
CA PRO A 194 7.66 -4.35 18.14
C PRO A 194 7.19 -3.19 19.03
N PHE A 195 6.34 -2.30 18.50
CA PHE A 195 5.71 -1.23 19.26
C PHE A 195 4.69 -1.77 20.27
N GLU A 196 3.74 -2.61 19.86
CA GLU A 196 2.77 -3.22 20.79
C GLU A 196 3.49 -4.00 21.89
N LYS A 197 4.52 -4.78 21.53
CA LYS A 197 5.40 -5.46 22.48
C LYS A 197 6.05 -4.50 23.46
N GLN A 198 6.57 -3.37 23.00
CA GLN A 198 7.15 -2.33 23.86
C GLN A 198 6.10 -1.75 24.83
N MET A 199 4.88 -1.47 24.35
CA MET A 199 3.79 -0.89 25.14
C MET A 199 3.31 -1.85 26.24
N ARG A 200 3.24 -3.15 25.94
CA ARG A 200 2.81 -4.20 26.89
C ARG A 200 3.92 -4.67 27.85
N SER A 201 5.19 -4.57 27.48
CA SER A 201 6.32 -5.10 28.27
C SER A 201 6.96 -4.13 29.29
N GLY A 202 6.50 -2.88 29.36
CA GLY A 202 7.10 -1.84 30.23
C GLY A 202 6.80 -2.00 31.72
N SER A 203 7.52 -1.29 32.59
CA SER A 203 7.26 -1.23 34.04
C SER A 203 5.92 -0.59 34.43
N LYS A 204 5.28 0.08 33.47
CA LYS A 204 3.88 0.52 33.51
C LYS A 204 3.20 -0.02 32.25
N PRO A 205 2.80 -1.31 32.23
CA PRO A 205 2.27 -1.93 31.03
C PRO A 205 1.01 -1.19 30.56
N GLN A 206 0.94 -0.94 29.26
CA GLN A 206 -0.20 -0.33 28.60
C GLN A 206 -1.07 -1.43 27.97
N ILE A 207 -2.38 -1.16 27.88
CA ILE A 207 -3.34 -1.94 27.12
C ILE A 207 -3.96 -1.04 26.05
N ARG A 208 -4.23 -1.61 24.86
CA ARG A 208 -4.97 -0.91 23.80
C ARG A 208 -6.47 -1.05 24.06
N HIS A 209 -7.05 -0.03 24.69
CA HIS A 209 -8.50 0.07 24.86
C HIS A 209 -9.15 0.55 23.54
N PRO A 210 -10.27 -0.05 23.08
CA PRO A 210 -10.91 0.34 21.82
C PRO A 210 -11.35 1.81 21.79
N GLU A 211 -11.78 2.36 22.92
CA GLU A 211 -12.26 3.76 23.01
C GLU A 211 -11.19 4.76 23.45
N PHE A 212 -10.15 4.32 24.17
CA PHE A 212 -9.19 5.22 24.85
C PHE A 212 -7.76 5.09 24.35
N GLY A 213 -7.51 4.20 23.38
CA GLY A 213 -6.19 3.94 22.83
C GLY A 213 -5.29 3.27 23.85
N TRP A 214 -4.00 3.60 23.83
CA TRP A 214 -3.04 3.04 24.78
C TRP A 214 -3.13 3.73 26.15
N ILE A 215 -3.65 3.00 27.14
CA ILE A 215 -3.79 3.46 28.52
C ILE A 215 -3.09 2.50 29.49
N PRO A 216 -2.67 2.93 30.70
CA PRO A 216 -2.07 2.03 31.67
C PRO A 216 -3.05 0.92 32.07
N ALA A 217 -2.63 -0.34 32.06
CA ALA A 217 -3.52 -1.47 32.32
C ALA A 217 -4.23 -1.38 33.69
N ALA A 218 -3.51 -0.90 34.72
CA ALA A 218 -4.06 -0.64 36.06
C ALA A 218 -5.04 0.55 36.15
N SER A 219 -5.34 1.23 35.04
CA SER A 219 -6.22 2.39 34.96
C SER A 219 -7.50 2.17 34.16
N VAL A 220 -7.67 1.02 33.50
CA VAL A 220 -8.85 0.70 32.65
C VAL A 220 -10.16 1.04 33.36
N SER A 221 -10.39 0.48 34.55
CA SER A 221 -11.61 0.74 35.31
C SER A 221 -11.81 2.19 35.76
N ARG A 222 -10.76 3.03 35.81
CA ARG A 222 -10.94 4.47 36.03
C ARG A 222 -11.46 5.16 34.77
N TYR A 223 -10.93 4.78 33.60
CA TYR A 223 -11.40 5.31 32.32
C TYR A 223 -12.85 4.89 32.03
N GLU A 224 -13.20 3.63 32.29
CA GLU A 224 -14.57 3.10 32.17
C GLU A 224 -15.55 3.82 33.12
N ASN A 225 -15.13 4.14 34.34
CA ASN A 225 -15.91 4.94 35.30
C ASN A 225 -15.84 6.46 35.05
N GLY A 226 -15.56 6.88 33.81
CA GLY A 226 -15.59 8.30 33.40
C GLY A 226 -14.53 9.19 34.06
N GLN A 227 -13.44 8.63 34.58
CA GLN A 227 -12.31 9.40 35.11
C GLN A 227 -11.18 9.51 34.08
N ARG A 228 -10.42 10.61 34.13
CA ARG A 228 -9.31 10.90 33.21
C ARG A 228 -8.13 11.52 33.97
N PRO A 229 -6.87 11.17 33.64
CA PRO A 229 -5.70 11.71 34.30
C PRO A 229 -5.37 13.13 33.80
N TRP A 230 -5.28 14.10 34.71
CA TRP A 230 -4.97 15.49 34.38
C TRP A 230 -3.96 16.09 35.35
N LYS A 231 -2.76 16.42 34.84
CA LYS A 231 -1.65 17.05 35.59
C LYS A 231 -1.22 16.35 36.90
N GLY A 232 -1.54 15.07 37.05
CA GLY A 232 -1.22 14.25 38.23
C GLY A 232 -2.45 13.80 39.01
N ASP A 233 -3.57 14.50 38.87
CA ASP A 233 -4.85 14.20 39.50
C ASP A 233 -5.76 13.37 38.57
N TRP A 234 -6.87 12.89 39.13
CA TRP A 234 -7.95 12.27 38.37
C TRP A 234 -9.18 13.17 38.41
N ILE A 235 -9.66 13.59 37.23
CA ILE A 235 -10.85 14.42 37.05
C ILE A 235 -11.93 13.64 36.30
N SER A 236 -13.15 14.14 36.25
CA SER A 236 -14.21 13.54 35.43
C SER A 236 -13.98 13.82 33.93
N SER A 237 -14.55 12.97 33.07
CA SER A 237 -14.39 13.04 31.63
C SER A 237 -14.96 14.33 31.03
N GLU A 238 -16.04 14.85 31.62
CA GLU A 238 -16.67 16.11 31.22
C GLU A 238 -15.76 17.29 31.56
N LYS A 239 -15.11 17.25 32.74
CA LYS A 239 -14.14 18.27 33.16
C LYS A 239 -12.89 18.23 32.29
N GLU A 240 -12.42 17.05 31.89
CA GLU A 240 -11.35 16.94 30.91
C GLU A 240 -11.78 17.56 29.58
N ALA A 241 -12.95 17.20 29.06
CA ALA A 241 -13.46 17.70 27.80
C ALA A 241 -13.57 19.23 27.76
N GLU A 242 -14.06 19.86 28.84
CA GLU A 242 -14.07 21.32 28.98
C GLU A 242 -12.67 21.95 28.85
N LEU A 243 -11.67 21.38 29.53
CA LEU A 243 -10.29 21.89 29.55
C LEU A 243 -9.58 21.71 28.20
N ARG A 244 -9.96 20.67 27.44
CA ARG A 244 -9.35 20.29 26.16
C ARG A 244 -10.03 20.89 24.92
N ARG A 245 -11.15 21.61 25.08
CA ARG A 245 -11.72 22.48 24.02
C ARG A 245 -10.67 23.43 23.44
N ASP A 246 -9.78 23.95 24.29
CA ASP A 246 -8.57 24.64 23.85
C ASP A 246 -7.56 23.62 23.31
N PHE A 247 -7.30 23.65 22.00
CA PHE A 247 -6.37 22.72 21.35
C PHE A 247 -4.92 22.82 21.86
N ARG A 248 -4.53 23.87 22.61
CA ARG A 248 -3.25 23.88 23.36
C ARG A 248 -3.18 22.75 24.41
N ASN A 249 -4.35 22.27 24.84
CA ASN A 249 -4.55 21.16 25.76
C ASN A 249 -5.10 19.90 25.06
N ALA A 250 -5.10 19.84 23.72
CA ALA A 250 -5.68 18.75 22.92
C ALA A 250 -5.38 17.35 23.48
N TRP A 251 -6.32 16.42 23.33
CA TRP A 251 -6.00 15.00 23.52
C TRP A 251 -4.87 14.63 22.55
N GLU A 252 -3.88 13.91 23.07
CA GLU A 252 -2.75 13.37 22.31
C GLU A 252 -2.89 11.85 22.33
N ILE A 253 -3.19 11.26 21.17
CA ILE A 253 -3.43 9.83 20.99
C ILE A 253 -2.25 9.27 20.19
N PRO A 254 -1.22 8.72 20.85
CA PRO A 254 -0.11 8.06 20.18
C PRO A 254 -0.48 6.64 19.75
N SER A 255 -0.08 6.27 18.55
CA SER A 255 -0.08 4.89 18.05
C SER A 255 1.32 4.52 17.54
N GLU A 256 1.44 3.47 16.72
CA GLU A 256 2.75 2.97 16.28
C GLU A 256 3.43 3.94 15.30
N HIS A 257 2.67 4.46 14.35
CA HIS A 257 3.15 5.35 13.30
C HIS A 257 2.62 6.78 13.44
N PHE A 258 1.50 7.00 14.11
CA PHE A 258 0.82 8.30 14.17
C PHE A 258 0.78 8.93 15.57
N LEU A 259 0.60 10.26 15.58
CA LEU A 259 0.19 11.03 16.75
C LEU A 259 -1.02 11.88 16.35
N VAL A 260 -2.21 11.47 16.78
CA VAL A 260 -3.44 12.25 16.58
C VAL A 260 -3.58 13.27 17.71
N ARG A 261 -3.74 14.53 17.35
CA ARG A 261 -4.01 15.66 18.26
C ARG A 261 -5.41 16.19 17.96
N THR A 262 -6.29 16.22 18.96
CA THR A 262 -7.67 16.68 18.76
C THR A 262 -8.25 17.42 19.96
N ASN A 263 -9.16 18.36 19.71
CA ASN A 263 -10.04 18.98 20.70
C ASN A 263 -11.51 18.56 20.56
N VAL A 264 -11.77 17.44 19.86
CA VAL A 264 -13.11 16.90 19.65
C VAL A 264 -13.53 15.99 20.80
N SER A 265 -12.88 14.83 20.91
CA SER A 265 -13.00 13.86 22.01
C SER A 265 -11.78 12.94 22.00
N LEU A 266 -11.55 12.19 23.07
CA LEU A 266 -10.53 11.14 23.08
C LEU A 266 -10.92 10.02 22.11
N GLU A 267 -12.19 9.66 22.14
CA GLU A 267 -12.81 8.51 21.50
C GLU A 267 -12.78 8.65 19.96
N GLU A 268 -13.13 9.82 19.41
CA GLU A 268 -12.99 10.08 17.96
C GLU A 268 -11.50 10.14 17.54
N GLY A 269 -10.62 10.61 18.42
CA GLY A 269 -9.17 10.58 18.19
C GLY A 269 -8.61 9.16 18.08
N VAL A 270 -9.14 8.22 18.87
CA VAL A 270 -8.77 6.79 18.84
C VAL A 270 -9.35 6.07 17.63
N GLN A 271 -10.57 6.42 17.20
CA GLN A 271 -11.15 5.93 15.94
C GLN A 271 -10.30 6.35 14.75
N LEU A 272 -9.95 7.65 14.65
CA LEU A 272 -9.07 8.20 13.61
C LEU A 272 -7.69 7.52 13.60
N SER A 273 -7.05 7.42 14.77
CA SER A 273 -5.76 6.74 14.94
C SER A 273 -5.82 5.28 14.49
N THR A 274 -6.89 4.55 14.84
CA THR A 274 -7.08 3.15 14.44
C THR A 274 -7.22 2.99 12.93
N LYS A 275 -8.05 3.82 12.27
CA LYS A 275 -8.22 3.76 10.80
C LYS A 275 -6.93 4.14 10.06
N LEU A 276 -6.16 5.09 10.59
CA LEU A 276 -4.83 5.45 10.05
C LEU A 276 -3.80 4.33 10.17
N GLU A 277 -3.77 3.59 11.28
CA GLU A 277 -2.87 2.43 11.44
C GLU A 277 -3.26 1.28 10.49
N ILE A 278 -4.58 1.03 10.29
CA ILE A 278 -5.06 0.04 9.29
C ILE A 278 -4.63 0.46 7.88
N PHE A 279 -4.84 1.72 7.51
CA PHE A 279 -4.43 2.26 6.21
C PHE A 279 -2.91 2.17 6.00
N HIS A 280 -2.11 2.56 7.01
CA HIS A 280 -0.66 2.48 6.93
C HIS A 280 -0.15 1.03 6.83
N ALA A 281 -0.72 0.09 7.60
CA ALA A 281 -0.36 -1.33 7.50
C ALA A 281 -0.68 -1.90 6.11
N TRP A 282 -1.87 -1.62 5.58
CA TRP A 282 -2.27 -2.02 4.22
C TRP A 282 -1.31 -1.44 3.18
N LEU A 283 -0.95 -0.16 3.30
CA LEU A 283 -0.07 0.54 2.35
C LEU A 283 1.37 -0.02 2.41
N GLN A 284 1.92 -0.27 3.60
CA GLN A 284 3.24 -0.90 3.76
C GLN A 284 3.31 -2.29 3.10
N GLN A 285 2.23 -3.07 3.18
CA GLN A 285 2.18 -4.41 2.58
C GLN A 285 2.00 -4.36 1.06
N ASN A 286 1.05 -3.56 0.56
CA ASN A 286 0.71 -3.54 -0.87
C ASN A 286 1.72 -2.72 -1.71
N PHE A 287 2.34 -1.71 -1.12
CA PHE A 287 3.34 -0.83 -1.74
C PHE A 287 4.75 -1.09 -1.17
N ALA A 288 5.06 -2.32 -0.74
CA ALA A 288 6.33 -2.65 -0.11
C ALA A 288 7.58 -2.26 -0.94
N ALA A 289 7.49 -2.33 -2.28
CA ALA A 289 8.57 -1.90 -3.19
C ALA A 289 8.71 -0.36 -3.31
N PHE A 290 7.70 0.41 -2.89
CA PHE A 290 7.88 1.85 -2.65
C PHE A 290 8.65 2.09 -1.34
N PHE A 291 8.37 1.33 -0.28
CA PHE A 291 8.97 1.57 1.04
C PHE A 291 10.40 1.03 1.17
N ASP A 292 10.73 -0.07 0.50
CA ASP A 292 12.04 -0.73 0.56
C ASP A 292 12.74 -0.76 -0.79
N THR A 293 14.08 -0.88 -0.79
CA THR A 293 14.81 -1.19 -2.02
C THR A 293 14.62 -2.65 -2.41
N PRO A 294 14.76 -3.04 -3.70
CA PRO A 294 14.69 -4.45 -4.12
C PRO A 294 15.65 -5.36 -3.34
N LYS A 295 16.84 -4.85 -2.99
CA LYS A 295 17.81 -5.54 -2.14
C LYS A 295 17.29 -5.71 -0.70
N SER A 296 16.73 -4.65 -0.11
CA SER A 296 16.15 -4.70 1.24
C SER A 296 15.00 -5.70 1.33
N LEU A 297 14.11 -5.74 0.32
CA LEU A 297 13.04 -6.72 0.22
C LEU A 297 13.57 -8.14 0.09
N GLN A 298 14.55 -8.38 -0.80
CA GLN A 298 15.16 -9.70 -0.92
C GLN A 298 15.79 -10.16 0.40
N GLU A 299 16.53 -9.27 1.10
CA GLU A 299 17.10 -9.60 2.40
C GLU A 299 16.02 -9.90 3.46
N ARG A 300 14.89 -9.20 3.45
CA ARG A 300 13.72 -9.46 4.33
C ARG A 300 13.12 -10.86 4.09
N PHE A 301 13.03 -11.30 2.83
CA PHE A 301 12.54 -12.63 2.46
C PHE A 301 13.58 -13.77 2.61
N GLU A 302 14.86 -13.44 2.82
CA GLU A 302 15.94 -14.43 2.96
C GLU A 302 16.45 -14.59 4.41
N LYS A 303 16.20 -13.60 5.28
CA LYS A 303 16.72 -13.58 6.66
C LYS A 303 15.60 -13.43 7.68
N ALA A 304 15.17 -14.54 8.29
CA ALA A 304 14.35 -14.47 9.51
C ALA A 304 15.11 -13.75 10.64
N GLY A 305 14.39 -12.96 11.43
CA GLY A 305 14.87 -12.47 12.73
C GLY A 305 15.90 -11.34 12.69
N ARG A 306 16.13 -10.70 11.53
CA ARG A 306 16.80 -9.38 11.49
C ARG A 306 15.77 -8.28 11.38
N SER A 307 15.17 -7.93 12.51
CA SER A 307 14.64 -6.57 12.69
C SER A 307 15.82 -5.61 12.50
N ALA A 308 15.86 -4.94 11.35
CA ALA A 308 16.76 -3.80 11.17
C ALA A 308 16.34 -2.79 12.25
N SER A 309 17.29 -2.32 13.08
CA SER A 309 16.96 -1.47 14.23
C SER A 309 16.19 -0.24 13.72
N ALA A 310 14.88 -0.25 13.88
CA ALA A 310 14.00 0.79 13.38
C ALA A 310 14.37 2.05 14.14
N ARG A 311 15.11 2.95 13.49
CA ARG A 311 15.52 4.22 14.07
C ARG A 311 14.23 4.94 14.44
N LYS A 312 13.97 5.10 15.74
CA LYS A 312 12.70 5.59 16.28
C LYS A 312 12.21 6.79 15.47
N ALA A 313 11.24 6.55 14.59
CA ALA A 313 10.71 7.57 13.71
C ALA A 313 10.00 8.62 14.56
N ARG A 314 9.96 9.86 14.08
CA ARG A 314 8.97 10.79 14.60
C ARG A 314 7.61 10.31 14.10
N PRO A 315 6.56 10.25 14.95
CA PRO A 315 5.24 9.88 14.50
C PRO A 315 4.74 10.89 13.46
N LEU A 316 3.89 10.41 12.56
CA LEU A 316 3.16 11.21 11.60
C LEU A 316 2.10 12.02 12.36
N GLU A 317 2.25 13.34 12.38
CA GLU A 317 1.41 14.24 13.19
C GLU A 317 0.11 14.55 12.45
N ILE A 318 -1.02 14.37 13.13
CA ILE A 318 -2.38 14.61 12.61
C ILE A 318 -3.09 15.59 13.54
N HIS A 319 -3.60 16.69 13.02
CA HIS A 319 -4.38 17.68 13.76
C HIS A 319 -5.84 17.67 13.32
N TYR A 320 -6.74 17.27 14.21
CA TYR A 320 -8.19 17.20 13.96
C TYR A 320 -8.94 18.18 14.85
N TYR A 321 -9.44 19.27 14.25
CA TYR A 321 -10.10 20.37 14.96
C TYR A 321 -11.61 20.19 15.08
N ALA A 322 -12.19 20.65 16.19
CA ALA A 322 -13.65 20.62 16.41
C ALA A 322 -14.45 21.57 15.51
N THR A 323 -13.81 22.56 14.87
CA THR A 323 -14.50 23.54 14.02
C THR A 323 -13.71 23.87 12.76
N ARG A 324 -14.43 24.16 11.66
CA ARG A 324 -13.86 24.70 10.41
C ARG A 324 -13.11 26.01 10.65
N ASP A 325 -13.66 26.89 11.50
CA ASP A 325 -13.04 28.17 11.88
C ASP A 325 -11.66 28.01 12.53
N GLU A 326 -11.50 27.03 13.44
CA GLU A 326 -10.18 26.78 14.02
C GLU A 326 -9.22 26.22 12.97
N TYR A 327 -9.66 25.26 12.15
CA TYR A 327 -8.86 24.76 11.03
C TYR A 327 -8.39 25.88 10.10
N GLN A 328 -9.29 26.74 9.64
CA GLN A 328 -8.97 27.88 8.76
C GLN A 328 -7.92 28.81 9.41
N LYS A 329 -8.05 29.12 10.71
CA LYS A 329 -7.05 29.91 11.46
C LYS A 329 -5.68 29.23 11.56
N ARG A 330 -5.61 27.90 11.46
CA ARG A 330 -4.39 27.09 11.58
C ARG A 330 -3.69 26.84 10.24
N VAL A 331 -4.46 26.79 9.14
CA VAL A 331 -3.93 26.69 7.77
C VAL A 331 -3.73 28.05 7.08
N ALA A 332 -4.22 29.14 7.68
CA ALA A 332 -3.95 30.51 7.24
C ALA A 332 -2.44 30.75 7.05
N GLY A 333 -2.05 31.21 5.86
CA GLY A 333 -0.65 31.44 5.48
C GLY A 333 0.10 30.20 4.99
N LYS A 334 -0.50 29.00 5.03
CA LYS A 334 0.00 27.79 4.37
C LYS A 334 -0.54 27.67 2.94
N VAL A 335 -1.83 27.95 2.77
CA VAL A 335 -2.52 28.00 1.48
C VAL A 335 -2.84 29.45 1.07
N PRO A 336 -2.92 29.76 -0.23
CA PRO A 336 -3.45 31.04 -0.72
C PRO A 336 -4.85 31.32 -0.18
N ALA A 337 -5.12 32.57 0.22
CA ALA A 337 -6.34 32.95 0.94
C ALA A 337 -7.65 32.79 0.13
N ASN A 338 -7.55 32.55 -1.18
CA ASN A 338 -8.66 32.31 -2.09
C ASN A 338 -8.94 30.81 -2.34
N ILE A 339 -8.21 29.90 -1.70
CA ILE A 339 -8.38 28.45 -1.83
C ILE A 339 -9.00 27.92 -0.53
N GLU A 340 -10.23 27.41 -0.63
CA GLU A 340 -10.81 26.61 0.44
C GLU A 340 -10.33 25.15 0.33
N THR A 341 -10.01 24.55 1.47
CA THR A 341 -9.52 23.17 1.58
C THR A 341 -10.33 22.39 2.62
N ASN A 342 -10.60 21.11 2.36
CA ASN A 342 -11.30 20.20 3.28
C ASN A 342 -10.32 19.48 4.22
N GLY A 343 -9.08 19.31 3.78
CA GLY A 343 -7.93 18.79 4.51
C GLY A 343 -6.65 19.44 3.96
N LEU A 344 -5.53 19.27 4.63
CA LEU A 344 -4.23 19.75 4.13
C LEU A 344 -3.08 18.97 4.76
N TYR A 345 -2.29 18.27 3.96
CA TYR A 345 -0.92 17.91 4.30
C TYR A 345 0.02 19.10 4.05
N TRP A 346 0.79 19.51 5.06
CA TRP A 346 1.77 20.58 4.91
C TRP A 346 3.20 20.04 5.03
N GLN A 347 3.87 19.83 3.89
CA GLN A 347 5.22 19.28 3.81
C GLN A 347 6.27 19.93 4.76
N PRO A 348 6.31 21.27 4.96
CA PRO A 348 7.33 21.91 5.80
C PRO A 348 7.33 21.51 7.29
N ASP A 349 6.16 21.29 7.92
CA ASP A 349 6.07 20.74 9.28
C ASP A 349 5.68 19.26 9.32
N ARG A 350 5.26 18.71 8.18
CA ARG A 350 4.86 17.30 7.95
C ARG A 350 3.60 16.91 8.71
N THR A 351 2.74 17.87 9.02
CA THR A 351 1.47 17.64 9.72
C THR A 351 0.30 17.64 8.73
N CYS A 352 -0.65 16.72 8.94
CA CYS A 352 -1.95 16.78 8.27
C CYS A 352 -2.96 17.54 9.14
N TYR A 353 -3.76 18.41 8.53
CA TYR A 353 -4.74 19.26 9.18
C TYR A 353 -6.14 18.93 8.66
N PHE A 354 -7.08 18.75 9.58
CA PHE A 354 -8.48 18.39 9.30
C PHE A 354 -9.43 19.07 10.30
N TYR A 355 -10.72 19.06 10.00
CA TYR A 355 -11.77 19.46 10.93
C TYR A 355 -12.95 18.48 10.92
N ARG A 356 -13.68 18.43 12.04
CA ARG A 356 -14.92 17.66 12.14
C ARG A 356 -15.98 18.23 11.20
N ASN A 357 -16.45 17.39 10.27
CA ASN A 357 -17.73 17.60 9.60
C ASN A 357 -18.84 16.99 10.48
N PRO A 358 -19.82 17.76 10.97
CA PRO A 358 -20.87 17.25 11.87
C PRO A 358 -21.93 16.39 11.16
N VAL A 359 -21.97 16.37 9.82
CA VAL A 359 -22.99 15.65 9.04
C VAL A 359 -22.56 14.20 8.72
N LYS A 360 -21.29 13.99 8.38
CA LYS A 360 -20.68 12.68 8.14
C LYS A 360 -19.20 12.74 8.48
N LEU A 361 -18.68 11.72 9.17
CA LEU A 361 -17.24 11.51 9.27
C LEU A 361 -16.74 10.98 7.92
N ASP A 362 -16.38 11.89 7.03
CA ASP A 362 -15.83 11.56 5.72
C ASP A 362 -14.31 11.36 5.81
N LEU A 363 -13.88 10.10 5.75
CA LEU A 363 -12.47 9.72 5.84
C LEU A 363 -11.75 9.78 4.48
N SER A 364 -12.44 10.05 3.36
CA SER A 364 -11.81 10.15 2.04
C SER A 364 -10.67 11.17 2.02
N THR A 365 -10.94 12.37 2.55
CA THR A 365 -9.97 13.46 2.70
C THR A 365 -8.84 13.10 3.68
N LEU A 366 -9.11 12.28 4.72
CA LEU A 366 -8.09 11.79 5.64
C LEU A 366 -7.08 10.89 4.90
N PHE A 367 -7.55 9.92 4.12
CA PHE A 367 -6.68 9.01 3.38
C PHE A 367 -5.96 9.69 2.20
N HIS A 368 -6.59 10.66 1.55
CA HIS A 368 -5.94 11.51 0.55
C HIS A 368 -4.69 12.20 1.12
N GLU A 369 -4.84 12.99 2.19
CA GLU A 369 -3.72 13.74 2.77
C GLU A 369 -2.71 12.84 3.52
N ALA A 370 -3.18 11.75 4.15
CA ALA A 370 -2.31 10.74 4.74
C ALA A 370 -1.43 10.04 3.70
N THR A 371 -1.93 9.84 2.48
CA THR A 371 -1.11 9.33 1.36
C THR A 371 0.07 10.25 1.09
N HIS A 372 -0.19 11.55 0.89
CA HIS A 372 0.87 12.55 0.68
C HIS A 372 1.89 12.55 1.82
N GLN A 373 1.41 12.53 3.07
CA GLN A 373 2.26 12.51 4.27
C GLN A 373 3.15 11.27 4.35
N ILE A 374 2.59 10.06 4.19
CA ILE A 374 3.33 8.81 4.33
C ILE A 374 4.43 8.73 3.25
N LEU A 375 4.08 9.02 1.99
CA LEU A 375 5.02 8.94 0.86
C LEU A 375 6.13 10.02 0.93
N ASP A 376 5.79 11.25 1.33
CA ASP A 376 6.79 12.33 1.52
C ASP A 376 7.80 11.95 2.62
N VAL A 377 7.30 11.57 3.80
CA VAL A 377 8.14 11.31 4.97
C VAL A 377 9.02 10.07 4.78
N ALA A 378 8.50 9.01 4.17
CA ALA A 378 9.23 7.77 3.90
C ALA A 378 10.40 7.93 2.89
N THR A 379 10.52 9.09 2.25
CA THR A 379 11.49 9.33 1.16
C THR A 379 12.28 10.63 1.32
N ALA A 380 12.02 11.41 2.36
CA ALA A 380 12.61 12.73 2.57
C ALA A 380 14.16 12.73 2.62
N ASP A 381 14.80 11.66 3.12
CA ASP A 381 16.26 11.52 3.08
C ASP A 381 16.80 11.18 1.68
N ALA A 382 16.10 10.33 0.92
CA ALA A 382 16.47 10.01 -0.46
C ALA A 382 16.40 11.26 -1.35
N ARG A 383 15.32 12.05 -1.24
CA ARG A 383 15.16 13.33 -1.97
C ARG A 383 16.23 14.35 -1.58
N ARG A 384 16.59 14.47 -0.30
CA ARG A 384 17.71 15.32 0.15
C ARG A 384 19.05 14.87 -0.43
N ALA A 385 19.28 13.57 -0.59
CA ALA A 385 20.49 13.05 -1.24
C ALA A 385 20.49 13.33 -2.76
N ALA A 386 19.36 13.08 -3.44
CA ALA A 386 19.17 13.34 -4.87
C ALA A 386 19.38 14.82 -5.22
N ALA A 387 18.81 15.75 -4.44
CA ALA A 387 19.01 17.20 -4.59
C ALA A 387 20.50 17.59 -4.55
N ARG A 388 21.25 17.09 -3.57
CA ARG A 388 22.70 17.34 -3.44
C ARG A 388 23.49 16.76 -4.59
N ALA A 389 23.17 15.54 -5.02
CA ALA A 389 23.83 14.89 -6.15
C ALA A 389 23.54 15.61 -7.49
N ARG A 390 22.29 16.08 -7.69
CA ARG A 390 21.89 16.89 -8.86
C ARG A 390 22.66 18.21 -8.89
N ALA A 391 22.79 18.89 -7.75
CA ALA A 391 23.57 20.13 -7.65
C ALA A 391 25.05 19.94 -8.04
N VAL A 392 25.67 18.83 -7.60
CA VAL A 392 27.03 18.45 -8.00
C VAL A 392 27.11 18.18 -9.50
N LYS A 393 26.21 17.36 -10.07
CA LYS A 393 26.16 17.09 -11.52
C LYS A 393 25.97 18.36 -12.35
N MET A 394 25.11 19.28 -11.90
CA MET A 394 24.82 20.56 -12.56
C MET A 394 25.82 21.69 -12.25
N ARG A 395 26.85 21.43 -11.41
CA ARG A 395 27.84 22.42 -10.95
C ARG A 395 27.21 23.65 -10.24
N GLN A 396 26.06 23.46 -9.60
CA GLN A 396 25.39 24.49 -8.81
C GLN A 396 26.11 24.70 -7.47
N ARG A 397 26.14 25.95 -6.97
CA ARG A 397 26.78 26.31 -5.68
C ARG A 397 26.00 25.85 -4.46
N GLN A 398 24.68 25.70 -4.60
CA GLN A 398 23.76 25.27 -3.55
C GLN A 398 22.80 24.25 -4.15
N ALA A 399 22.34 23.30 -3.34
CA ALA A 399 21.31 22.37 -3.74
C ALA A 399 19.93 23.01 -3.53
N GLU A 400 19.19 23.15 -4.62
CA GLU A 400 17.76 23.48 -4.61
C GLU A 400 16.95 22.34 -3.99
N GLU A 401 15.74 22.62 -3.53
CA GLU A 401 14.84 21.58 -3.00
C GLU A 401 14.41 20.62 -4.11
N TRP A 402 14.27 19.32 -3.79
CA TRP A 402 13.73 18.36 -4.74
C TRP A 402 12.22 18.48 -4.84
N ILE A 403 11.76 19.24 -5.83
CA ILE A 403 10.34 19.37 -6.16
C ILE A 403 9.88 18.08 -6.86
N LEU A 404 8.92 17.39 -6.24
CA LEU A 404 8.29 16.20 -6.80
C LEU A 404 7.53 16.54 -8.09
N CYS A 405 7.67 15.67 -9.10
CA CYS A 405 6.96 15.77 -10.39
C CYS A 405 7.06 17.15 -11.07
N GLN A 406 8.20 17.83 -10.96
CA GLN A 406 8.39 19.18 -11.49
C GLN A 406 8.07 19.26 -13.00
N ASN A 407 8.56 18.31 -13.79
CA ASN A 407 8.49 18.35 -15.26
C ASN A 407 7.62 17.25 -15.90
N ALA A 408 7.15 16.27 -15.12
CA ALA A 408 6.32 15.15 -15.60
C ALA A 408 5.66 14.41 -14.42
N ASN A 409 4.70 13.53 -14.74
CA ASN A 409 4.05 12.57 -13.84
C ASN A 409 3.29 13.16 -12.64
N PHE A 410 2.94 14.45 -12.62
CA PHE A 410 2.26 15.05 -11.45
C PHE A 410 0.91 14.38 -11.12
N TRP A 411 0.22 13.88 -12.15
CA TRP A 411 -0.99 13.07 -12.00
C TRP A 411 -0.83 11.88 -11.05
N LEU A 412 0.38 11.32 -10.89
CA LEU A 412 0.62 10.11 -10.11
C LEU A 412 0.35 10.33 -8.62
N ILE A 413 0.77 11.48 -8.11
CA ILE A 413 0.68 11.84 -6.68
C ILE A 413 -0.78 12.10 -6.31
N GLU A 414 -1.43 12.98 -7.06
CA GLU A 414 -2.85 13.32 -6.87
C GLU A 414 -3.77 12.14 -7.20
N GLY A 415 -3.45 11.35 -8.23
CA GLY A 415 -4.23 10.21 -8.69
C GLY A 415 -4.25 9.06 -7.71
N LEU A 416 -3.11 8.73 -7.09
CA LEU A 416 -3.05 7.74 -6.00
C LEU A 416 -3.77 8.25 -4.75
N ALA A 417 -3.61 9.52 -4.38
CA ALA A 417 -4.35 10.10 -3.26
C ALA A 417 -5.87 10.05 -3.50
N CYS A 418 -6.34 10.38 -4.72
CA CYS A 418 -7.74 10.22 -5.11
C CYS A 418 -8.19 8.75 -5.28
N TYR A 419 -7.28 7.79 -5.46
CA TYR A 419 -7.60 6.37 -5.42
C TYR A 419 -7.87 5.93 -3.97
N PHE A 420 -7.01 6.33 -3.03
CA PHE A 420 -7.16 6.03 -1.60
C PHE A 420 -8.30 6.80 -0.91
N GLU A 421 -8.89 7.82 -1.55
CA GLU A 421 -10.19 8.36 -1.12
C GLU A 421 -11.31 7.30 -1.09
N SER A 422 -11.16 6.20 -1.84
CA SER A 422 -12.07 5.04 -1.84
C SER A 422 -11.70 3.94 -0.83
N PHE A 423 -10.73 4.19 0.06
CA PHE A 423 -10.33 3.22 1.08
C PHE A 423 -11.38 3.15 2.18
N GLU A 424 -11.98 1.98 2.36
CA GLU A 424 -12.85 1.68 3.49
C GLU A 424 -12.25 0.55 4.33
N ALA A 425 -12.42 0.67 5.64
CA ALA A 425 -12.12 -0.41 6.58
C ALA A 425 -13.30 -0.57 7.55
N ASP A 426 -13.73 -1.80 7.80
CA ASP A 426 -14.78 -2.10 8.79
C ASP A 426 -14.23 -2.07 10.24
N GLU A 427 -15.02 -2.51 11.22
CA GLU A 427 -14.61 -2.58 12.62
C GLU A 427 -13.68 -3.77 12.93
N ALA A 428 -13.76 -4.85 12.14
CA ALA A 428 -12.85 -5.99 12.22
C ALA A 428 -11.47 -5.70 11.58
N GLY A 429 -11.38 -4.66 10.75
CA GLY A 429 -10.19 -4.29 10.00
C GLY A 429 -10.10 -4.89 8.60
N ASN A 430 -11.19 -5.50 8.09
CA ASN A 430 -11.28 -5.88 6.68
C ASN A 430 -11.25 -4.60 5.83
N VAL A 431 -10.47 -4.63 4.76
CA VAL A 431 -10.29 -3.49 3.85
C VAL A 431 -11.01 -3.74 2.54
N SER A 432 -11.65 -2.70 2.02
CA SER A 432 -12.04 -2.61 0.61
C SER A 432 -11.50 -1.31 0.00
N LEU A 433 -11.20 -1.34 -1.29
CA LEU A 433 -10.57 -0.24 -2.01
C LEU A 433 -10.93 -0.34 -3.49
N GLY A 434 -11.06 0.79 -4.18
CA GLY A 434 -11.27 0.78 -5.63
C GLY A 434 -12.68 0.33 -6.06
N ASP A 435 -13.72 0.50 -5.24
CA ASP A 435 -15.10 0.19 -5.64
C ASP A 435 -15.50 0.98 -6.92
N PRO A 436 -15.90 0.32 -8.02
CA PRO A 436 -16.34 0.99 -9.25
C PRO A 436 -17.45 2.03 -9.09
N GLN A 437 -18.23 1.98 -8.00
CA GLN A 437 -19.27 2.97 -7.68
C GLN A 437 -18.73 4.22 -6.97
N TYR A 438 -17.45 4.24 -6.58
CA TYR A 438 -16.86 5.40 -5.93
C TYR A 438 -16.78 6.60 -6.88
N VAL A 439 -17.23 7.76 -6.42
CA VAL A 439 -17.50 8.97 -7.22
C VAL A 439 -16.35 9.39 -8.15
N ARG A 440 -15.10 9.19 -7.74
CA ARG A 440 -13.91 9.52 -8.56
C ARG A 440 -13.81 8.64 -9.80
N PHE A 441 -14.06 7.34 -9.68
CA PHE A 441 -13.96 6.39 -10.78
C PHE A 441 -15.22 6.42 -11.63
N GLU A 442 -16.39 6.64 -11.02
CA GLU A 442 -17.63 6.90 -11.75
C GLU A 442 -17.48 8.10 -12.69
N THR A 443 -17.02 9.23 -12.15
CA THR A 443 -16.76 10.45 -12.95
C THR A 443 -15.65 10.22 -14.00
N ALA A 444 -14.70 9.32 -13.75
CA ALA A 444 -13.62 9.02 -14.69
C ALA A 444 -14.12 8.26 -15.93
N TRP A 445 -14.91 7.19 -15.77
CA TRP A 445 -15.46 6.47 -16.92
C TRP A 445 -16.50 7.32 -17.66
N GLN A 446 -17.34 8.08 -16.94
CA GLN A 446 -18.27 9.02 -17.56
C GLN A 446 -17.54 10.04 -18.46
N ARG A 447 -16.45 10.64 -17.97
CA ARG A 447 -15.64 11.59 -18.77
C ARG A 447 -14.97 10.93 -19.99
N LEU A 448 -14.67 9.63 -19.98
CA LEU A 448 -14.10 8.96 -21.16
C LEU A 448 -15.16 8.52 -22.19
N LEU A 449 -16.36 8.17 -21.72
CA LEU A 449 -17.34 7.40 -22.49
C LEU A 449 -18.62 8.18 -22.86
N ASP A 450 -19.06 9.15 -22.05
CA ASP A 450 -20.25 9.97 -22.33
C ASP A 450 -19.88 11.16 -23.24
N PRO A 451 -20.39 11.25 -24.48
CA PRO A 451 -20.15 12.38 -25.38
C PRO A 451 -20.59 13.74 -24.83
N ALA A 452 -21.58 13.78 -23.92
CA ALA A 452 -22.06 15.02 -23.32
C ALA A 452 -21.14 15.58 -22.23
N TYR A 453 -20.28 14.72 -21.65
CA TYR A 453 -19.39 15.05 -20.53
C TYR A 453 -17.90 14.78 -20.86
N GLN A 454 -17.60 14.59 -22.15
CA GLN A 454 -16.34 14.00 -22.59
C GLN A 454 -15.11 14.87 -22.27
N PHE A 455 -14.13 14.28 -21.57
CA PHE A 455 -12.79 14.79 -21.38
C PHE A 455 -11.78 13.65 -21.32
N TYR A 456 -10.72 13.74 -22.12
CA TYR A 456 -9.60 12.81 -22.08
C TYR A 456 -8.35 13.42 -22.72
N LEU A 457 -7.22 13.39 -22.02
CA LEU A 457 -5.90 13.59 -22.61
C LEU A 457 -5.22 12.23 -22.87
N PRO A 458 -4.62 11.97 -24.05
CA PRO A 458 -3.86 10.73 -24.30
C PRO A 458 -2.74 10.52 -23.28
N ALA A 459 -2.43 9.27 -22.91
CA ALA A 459 -1.50 8.96 -21.81
C ALA A 459 -0.15 9.67 -21.95
N GLN A 460 0.43 9.71 -23.16
CA GLN A 460 1.71 10.37 -23.38
C GLN A 460 1.69 11.85 -23.01
N GLN A 461 0.58 12.55 -23.30
CA GLN A 461 0.41 13.96 -22.94
C GLN A 461 0.11 14.09 -21.44
N PHE A 462 -0.82 13.29 -20.92
CA PHE A 462 -1.26 13.34 -19.53
C PHE A 462 -0.13 13.03 -18.54
N PHE A 463 0.65 11.98 -18.82
CA PHE A 463 1.83 11.60 -18.02
C PHE A 463 2.99 12.59 -18.19
N GLY A 464 3.02 13.32 -19.32
CA GLY A 464 3.98 14.38 -19.58
C GLY A 464 3.75 15.65 -18.76
N LEU A 465 2.58 15.84 -18.14
CA LEU A 465 2.28 17.05 -17.36
C LEU A 465 3.13 17.13 -16.09
N GLY A 466 3.93 18.20 -16.01
CA GLY A 466 4.60 18.62 -14.78
C GLY A 466 3.65 19.30 -13.80
N LYS A 467 4.14 19.54 -12.57
CA LYS A 467 3.36 20.15 -11.48
C LYS A 467 2.66 21.45 -11.90
N ASP A 468 3.43 22.41 -12.41
CA ASP A 468 2.90 23.74 -12.70
C ASP A 468 1.90 23.70 -13.88
N GLU A 469 2.14 22.83 -14.87
CA GLU A 469 1.24 22.63 -16.02
C GLU A 469 -0.09 22.02 -15.59
N PHE A 470 -0.06 21.02 -14.69
CA PHE A 470 -1.26 20.37 -14.16
C PHE A 470 -2.05 21.32 -13.24
N GLN A 471 -1.37 22.01 -12.32
CA GLN A 471 -2.00 22.90 -11.33
C GLN A 471 -2.53 24.21 -11.95
N SER A 472 -2.00 24.65 -13.09
CA SER A 472 -2.52 25.82 -13.83
C SER A 472 -3.52 25.48 -14.95
N HIS A 473 -3.79 24.19 -15.19
CA HIS A 473 -4.63 23.76 -16.31
C HIS A 473 -6.09 24.25 -16.14
N PRO A 474 -6.72 24.85 -17.17
CA PRO A 474 -8.11 25.34 -17.07
C PRO A 474 -9.13 24.23 -16.80
N GLN A 475 -8.78 22.97 -17.09
CA GLN A 475 -9.59 21.78 -16.81
C GLN A 475 -8.96 20.93 -15.69
N ILE A 476 -8.46 21.56 -14.62
CA ILE A 476 -7.85 20.86 -13.48
C ILE A 476 -8.77 19.78 -12.86
N SER A 477 -10.07 20.05 -12.67
CA SER A 477 -11.01 19.05 -12.11
C SER A 477 -11.14 17.79 -13.00
N PRO A 478 -11.28 17.91 -14.34
CA PRO A 478 -11.12 16.78 -15.26
C PRO A 478 -9.78 16.04 -15.18
N LEU A 479 -8.65 16.73 -15.00
CA LEU A 479 -7.35 16.06 -14.80
C LEU A 479 -7.32 15.21 -13.52
N TYR A 480 -7.88 15.69 -12.41
CA TYR A 480 -7.95 14.94 -11.15
C TYR A 480 -8.74 13.62 -11.27
N THR A 481 -9.86 13.62 -11.97
CA THR A 481 -10.62 12.36 -12.18
C THR A 481 -9.94 11.44 -13.18
N GLN A 482 -9.28 11.99 -14.21
CA GLN A 482 -8.48 11.17 -15.12
C GLN A 482 -7.29 10.54 -14.38
N ALA A 483 -6.68 11.25 -13.43
CA ALA A 483 -5.61 10.75 -12.56
C ALA A 483 -6.11 9.60 -11.68
N ALA A 484 -7.26 9.77 -11.01
CA ALA A 484 -7.90 8.73 -10.20
C ALA A 484 -8.27 7.49 -11.05
N GLY A 485 -8.78 7.71 -12.27
CA GLY A 485 -9.07 6.64 -13.22
C GLY A 485 -7.82 5.88 -13.65
N TYR A 486 -6.70 6.57 -13.94
CA TYR A 486 -5.43 5.91 -14.28
C TYR A 486 -4.85 5.15 -13.09
N ALA A 487 -4.93 5.71 -11.88
CA ALA A 487 -4.53 4.99 -10.66
C ALA A 487 -5.36 3.72 -10.47
N HIS A 488 -6.69 3.79 -10.63
CA HIS A 488 -7.56 2.60 -10.56
C HIS A 488 -7.19 1.55 -11.63
N PHE A 489 -7.09 1.96 -12.89
CA PHE A 489 -6.69 1.09 -14.00
C PHE A 489 -5.36 0.37 -13.71
N LEU A 490 -4.31 1.12 -13.37
CA LEU A 490 -2.99 0.55 -13.17
C LEU A 490 -2.89 -0.33 -11.90
N MET A 491 -3.74 -0.11 -10.90
CA MET A 491 -3.83 -0.95 -9.70
C MET A 491 -4.59 -2.27 -9.93
N ASN A 492 -5.54 -2.32 -10.87
CA ASN A 492 -6.57 -3.37 -10.93
C ASN A 492 -6.75 -4.07 -12.29
N TYR A 493 -6.17 -3.54 -13.37
CA TYR A 493 -6.27 -4.16 -14.71
C TYR A 493 -5.60 -5.54 -14.75
N GLU A 494 -6.29 -6.56 -15.29
CA GLU A 494 -5.81 -7.94 -15.44
C GLU A 494 -5.14 -8.48 -14.15
N ASP A 495 -5.91 -8.54 -13.07
CA ASP A 495 -5.47 -8.93 -11.71
C ASP A 495 -4.27 -8.11 -11.18
N GLY A 496 -4.19 -6.83 -11.58
CA GLY A 496 -3.15 -5.91 -11.15
C GLY A 496 -1.84 -6.05 -11.92
N LEU A 497 -1.87 -6.45 -13.20
CA LEU A 497 -0.72 -6.60 -14.10
C LEU A 497 0.27 -5.42 -14.03
N TYR A 498 -0.25 -4.19 -13.96
CA TYR A 498 0.53 -2.95 -13.92
C TYR A 498 0.80 -2.40 -12.50
N ARG A 499 0.36 -3.09 -11.44
CA ARG A 499 0.44 -2.61 -10.05
C ARG A 499 1.88 -2.37 -9.63
N ASP A 500 2.76 -3.35 -9.87
CA ASP A 500 4.19 -3.24 -9.56
C ASP A 500 4.91 -2.19 -10.45
N ASP A 501 4.43 -1.91 -11.67
CA ASP A 501 4.99 -0.86 -12.54
C ASP A 501 4.59 0.55 -12.12
N LEU A 502 3.36 0.72 -11.61
CA LEU A 502 2.91 1.95 -10.98
C LEU A 502 3.73 2.24 -9.71
N ILE A 503 3.98 1.21 -8.91
CA ILE A 503 4.80 1.29 -7.70
C ILE A 503 6.26 1.62 -8.04
N GLU A 504 6.83 1.04 -9.10
CA GLU A 504 8.17 1.37 -9.59
C GLU A 504 8.26 2.81 -10.12
N LEU A 505 7.27 3.29 -10.88
CA LEU A 505 7.19 4.70 -11.29
C LEU A 505 7.14 5.63 -10.07
N LEU A 506 6.32 5.31 -9.08
CA LEU A 506 6.19 6.06 -7.82
C LEU A 506 7.51 6.06 -7.04
N ALA A 507 8.17 4.91 -6.95
CA ALA A 507 9.47 4.77 -6.32
C ALA A 507 10.54 5.63 -7.03
N GLN A 508 10.60 5.64 -8.37
CA GLN A 508 11.54 6.49 -9.11
C GLN A 508 11.25 7.99 -8.95
N VAL A 509 9.97 8.39 -8.86
CA VAL A 509 9.56 9.79 -8.62
C VAL A 509 10.01 10.29 -7.23
N TYR A 510 9.77 9.50 -6.17
CA TYR A 510 10.10 9.89 -4.80
C TYR A 510 11.53 9.53 -4.37
N ARG A 511 12.18 8.58 -5.03
CA ARG A 511 13.56 8.15 -4.78
C ARG A 511 14.36 8.14 -6.08
N PRO A 512 14.72 9.32 -6.62
CA PRO A 512 15.42 9.44 -7.87
C PRO A 512 16.74 8.68 -7.87
N ASP A 513 16.97 7.85 -8.89
CA ASP A 513 18.25 7.18 -9.10
C ASP A 513 19.36 8.22 -9.27
N ALA A 514 20.44 8.07 -8.49
CA ALA A 514 21.61 8.91 -8.54
C ALA A 514 22.23 9.00 -9.95
N ASP A 515 22.09 7.96 -10.78
CA ASP A 515 22.56 7.97 -12.15
C ASP A 515 21.61 8.69 -13.12
N GLN A 516 20.29 8.61 -12.91
CA GLN A 516 19.26 9.13 -13.81
C GLN A 516 18.68 10.50 -13.46
N LEU A 517 19.21 11.21 -12.44
CA LEU A 517 18.76 12.53 -11.90
C LEU A 517 18.39 13.67 -12.88
N LEU A 518 18.66 13.54 -14.17
CA LEU A 518 18.36 14.54 -15.22
C LEU A 518 17.35 14.02 -16.25
N THR A 519 16.69 12.90 -15.97
CA THR A 519 15.76 12.19 -16.86
C THR A 519 14.49 11.88 -16.09
N GLU A 520 13.34 12.24 -16.64
CA GLU A 520 12.07 11.90 -16.00
C GLU A 520 11.75 10.39 -16.17
N PRO A 521 11.24 9.73 -15.11
CA PRO A 521 10.80 8.34 -15.18
C PRO A 521 9.55 8.23 -16.06
N SER A 522 9.32 7.05 -16.62
CA SER A 522 8.38 6.91 -17.75
C SER A 522 7.71 5.56 -17.71
N PHE A 523 6.40 5.57 -17.45
CA PHE A 523 5.59 4.36 -17.29
C PHE A 523 5.75 3.37 -18.46
N SER A 524 5.63 3.85 -19.71
CA SER A 524 5.80 3.02 -20.91
C SER A 524 7.17 2.34 -21.02
N ARG A 525 8.23 2.92 -20.46
CA ARG A 525 9.57 2.31 -20.40
C ARG A 525 9.70 1.30 -19.25
N ILE A 526 8.97 1.49 -18.16
CA ILE A 526 8.97 0.60 -16.97
C ILE A 526 8.14 -0.65 -17.27
N ALA A 527 6.88 -0.46 -17.69
CA ALA A 527 5.96 -1.55 -18.05
C ALA A 527 6.29 -2.22 -19.40
N GLY A 528 7.04 -1.55 -20.28
CA GLY A 528 7.34 -2.04 -21.64
C GLY A 528 6.22 -1.83 -22.66
N VAL A 529 5.13 -1.18 -22.26
CA VAL A 529 3.91 -0.97 -23.05
C VAL A 529 3.93 0.33 -23.86
N GLY A 530 3.50 0.30 -25.12
CA GLY A 530 3.38 1.49 -25.96
C GLY A 530 2.19 2.38 -25.55
N TRP A 531 2.32 3.71 -25.65
CA TRP A 531 1.27 4.65 -25.22
C TRP A 531 -0.10 4.39 -25.88
N THR A 532 -0.15 4.05 -27.17
CA THR A 532 -1.40 3.72 -27.86
C THR A 532 -2.07 2.45 -27.34
N GLN A 533 -1.28 1.44 -26.93
CA GLN A 533 -1.79 0.22 -26.30
C GLN A 533 -2.32 0.55 -24.90
N LEU A 534 -1.60 1.38 -24.13
CA LEU A 534 -2.03 1.84 -22.81
C LEU A 534 -3.33 2.65 -22.86
N ASP A 535 -3.49 3.53 -23.85
CA ASP A 535 -4.72 4.31 -24.08
C ASP A 535 -5.91 3.40 -24.43
N GLN A 536 -5.68 2.32 -25.18
CA GLN A 536 -6.71 1.32 -25.49
C GLN A 536 -7.09 0.51 -24.25
N GLN A 537 -6.12 -0.07 -23.53
CA GLN A 537 -6.37 -0.84 -22.31
C GLN A 537 -7.06 -0.01 -21.22
N TYR A 538 -6.70 1.28 -21.10
CA TYR A 538 -7.40 2.23 -20.23
C TYR A 538 -8.87 2.39 -20.61
N ARG A 539 -9.18 2.49 -21.92
CA ARG A 539 -10.56 2.55 -22.40
C ARG A 539 -11.33 1.26 -22.10
N ASP A 540 -10.72 0.12 -22.35
CA ASP A 540 -11.33 -1.20 -22.10
C ASP A 540 -11.63 -1.35 -20.60
N HIS A 541 -10.71 -0.92 -19.72
CA HIS A 541 -10.91 -0.89 -18.27
C HIS A 541 -12.06 0.04 -17.84
N MET A 542 -12.15 1.23 -18.41
CA MET A 542 -13.24 2.17 -18.10
C MET A 542 -14.61 1.65 -18.56
N GLN A 543 -14.68 0.91 -19.68
CA GLN A 543 -15.90 0.23 -20.11
C GLN A 543 -16.30 -0.90 -19.14
N ASN A 544 -15.33 -1.65 -18.62
CA ASN A 544 -15.56 -2.65 -17.60
C ASN A 544 -16.06 -2.02 -16.28
N LEU A 545 -15.49 -0.87 -15.86
CA LEU A 545 -15.97 -0.12 -14.69
C LEU A 545 -17.40 0.40 -14.84
N GLU A 546 -17.75 0.91 -16.03
CA GLU A 546 -19.12 1.32 -16.33
C GLU A 546 -20.09 0.12 -16.19
N ALA A 547 -19.75 -1.04 -16.75
CA ALA A 547 -20.57 -2.24 -16.67
C ALA A 547 -20.76 -2.72 -15.22
N LEU A 548 -19.68 -2.78 -14.43
CA LEU A 548 -19.69 -3.19 -13.02
C LEU A 548 -20.45 -2.21 -12.12
N SER A 549 -20.32 -0.90 -12.36
CA SER A 549 -21.03 0.12 -11.59
C SER A 549 -22.54 0.02 -11.83
N ARG A 550 -22.97 -0.12 -13.09
CA ARG A 550 -24.37 -0.28 -13.49
C ARG A 550 -24.99 -1.58 -12.99
N SER A 551 -24.26 -2.70 -13.00
CA SER A 551 -24.80 -3.97 -12.50
C SER A 551 -25.09 -3.91 -11.00
N ARG A 552 -24.16 -3.34 -10.21
CA ARG A 552 -24.33 -3.15 -8.75
C ARG A 552 -25.45 -2.15 -8.41
N GLN A 553 -25.68 -1.12 -9.22
CA GLN A 553 -26.84 -0.22 -9.05
C GLN A 553 -28.15 -1.00 -9.21
N GLY A 554 -28.26 -1.83 -10.26
CA GLY A 554 -29.45 -2.66 -10.51
C GLY A 554 -29.71 -3.72 -9.43
N GLU A 555 -28.69 -4.22 -8.75
CA GLU A 555 -28.87 -5.14 -7.60
C GLU A 555 -29.40 -4.40 -6.36
N ASN A 556 -28.89 -3.20 -6.07
CA ASN A 556 -29.35 -2.39 -4.94
C ASN A 556 -30.82 -1.91 -5.10
N ASP A 557 -31.23 -1.58 -6.33
CA ASP A 557 -32.61 -1.16 -6.64
C ASP A 557 -33.64 -2.31 -6.58
N VAL A 558 -33.20 -3.57 -6.51
CA VAL A 558 -34.06 -4.77 -6.37
C VAL A 558 -34.18 -5.24 -4.91
N VAL A 559 -33.34 -4.73 -4.02
CA VAL A 559 -33.31 -5.07 -2.58
C VAL A 559 -34.04 -4.03 -1.71
N GLN A 560 -34.47 -2.90 -2.29
CA GLN A 560 -35.34 -1.89 -1.67
C GLN A 560 -36.83 -2.07 -2.04
#